data_AF-A0A4P8WFV6-F1
#
_entry.id   AF-A0A4P8WFV6-F1
#
_cell.length_a   1.000
_cell.length_b   1.000
_cell.length_c   1.000
_cell.angle_alpha   90.00
_cell.angle_beta   90.00
_cell.angle_gamma   90.00
#
_symmetry.space_group_name_H-M   'P 1'
#
loop_
_entity.id
_entity.type
_entity.pdbx_description
1 polymer ?
#
loop_
_entity_poly.entity_id
_entity_poly.type
_entity_poly.pdbx_seq_one_letter_code
_entity_poly.pdbx_strand_id
1 'polypeptide(L)'
;MSADNTKNRATATETATEHGDDAGGDDRSSGPDREERPRYRPRDGRSLESRYRRTMLGSLALGALAALGGLVVPDARRILFAFAGTGLFGGLLAYSLSPTAVVPAAVTDRVSTATAENQRAVADAVGGNRDPVYVPHDGAVPARLHLSGPVDSTRSGDALARGGDETGTTLEPSGGRLFCDFERELHEELGSAPRPLAAQLAAGLVDLFELARAVEPSEVGDGSLTLTVSGSVLNDLDRFDHPVASFLAVGFATGLDRPVRLEVAPGSDETEWLVTCRWPPQGE
;
A
#
# COMPACT_ATOMS: atom_id res chain seq x y z
N MET A 1 -73.42 -44.98 -5.32
CA MET A 1 -72.29 -44.11 -4.94
C MET A 1 -71.35 -44.94 -4.09
N SER A 2 -70.11 -45.06 -4.59
CA SER A 2 -69.12 -46.11 -4.32
C SER A 2 -68.62 -46.22 -2.88
N ALA A 3 -68.42 -47.46 -2.43
CA ALA A 3 -67.19 -47.90 -1.75
C ALA A 3 -67.22 -49.44 -1.61
N ASP A 4 -66.36 -50.13 -2.37
CA ASP A 4 -66.19 -51.57 -2.37
C ASP A 4 -65.00 -51.92 -1.44
N ASN A 5 -65.35 -52.43 -0.26
CA ASN A 5 -64.99 -53.75 0.25
C ASN A 5 -63.50 -54.21 0.30
N THR A 6 -63.08 -54.52 1.54
CA THR A 6 -62.39 -55.78 1.93
C THR A 6 -60.95 -55.99 1.43
N LYS A 7 -59.94 -56.21 2.28
CA LYS A 7 -59.84 -57.28 3.29
C LYS A 7 -58.61 -57.02 4.19
N ASN A 8 -58.77 -57.12 5.50
CA ASN A 8 -57.68 -57.08 6.47
C ASN A 8 -57.53 -58.49 7.11
N ARG A 9 -56.35 -59.11 7.03
CA ARG A 9 -56.00 -60.29 7.85
C ARG A 9 -54.48 -60.43 8.03
N ALA A 10 -54.03 -59.95 9.19
CA ALA A 10 -53.08 -60.51 10.15
C ALA A 10 -51.89 -61.42 9.73
N THR A 11 -50.75 -61.04 10.35
CA THR A 11 -49.66 -61.85 10.97
C THR A 11 -48.44 -62.28 10.16
N ALA A 12 -47.36 -61.52 10.40
CA ALA A 12 -45.93 -61.80 10.51
C ALA A 12 -45.37 -63.19 10.12
N THR A 13 -44.30 -63.17 9.32
CA THR A 13 -43.09 -64.00 9.51
C THR A 13 -41.90 -63.27 8.85
N GLU A 14 -40.78 -63.21 9.56
CA GLU A 14 -39.45 -62.72 9.14
C GLU A 14 -39.00 -63.27 7.78
N THR A 15 -38.25 -62.49 7.00
CA THR A 15 -36.79 -62.68 6.79
C THR A 15 -36.26 -61.76 5.70
N ALA A 16 -35.01 -61.37 5.88
CA ALA A 16 -34.26 -60.35 5.16
C ALA A 16 -34.03 -60.66 3.68
N THR A 17 -34.16 -59.64 2.83
CA THR A 17 -33.44 -59.53 1.56
C THR A 17 -33.25 -58.05 1.17
N GLU A 18 -31.99 -57.73 0.89
CA GLU A 18 -31.42 -56.70 0.00
C GLU A 18 -32.28 -55.50 -0.43
N HIS A 19 -31.75 -54.29 -0.19
CA HIS A 19 -32.20 -53.06 -0.83
C HIS A 19 -30.98 -52.25 -1.33
N GLY A 20 -30.55 -52.54 -2.56
CA GLY A 20 -30.40 -51.50 -3.58
C GLY A 20 -31.75 -51.40 -4.30
N ASP A 21 -32.23 -50.28 -4.81
CA ASP A 21 -31.59 -49.26 -5.63
C ASP A 21 -32.59 -48.09 -5.75
N ASP A 22 -32.09 -46.87 -6.01
CA ASP A 22 -32.74 -45.76 -6.74
C ASP A 22 -34.19 -45.30 -6.37
N ALA A 23 -34.57 -44.03 -6.27
CA ALA A 23 -34.01 -42.78 -6.78
C ALA A 23 -34.78 -41.58 -6.17
N GLY A 24 -34.17 -40.40 -6.22
CA GLY A 24 -34.90 -39.15 -6.44
C GLY A 24 -35.17 -38.27 -5.21
N GLY A 25 -34.18 -37.45 -4.84
CA GLY A 25 -34.32 -36.36 -3.90
C GLY A 25 -33.17 -35.38 -4.03
N ASP A 26 -33.33 -34.45 -4.97
CA ASP A 26 -32.45 -33.33 -5.29
C ASP A 26 -32.28 -32.43 -4.05
N ASP A 27 -31.10 -32.45 -3.41
CA ASP A 27 -30.64 -31.28 -2.65
C ASP A 27 -29.11 -31.14 -2.72
N ARG A 28 -28.73 -29.97 -3.20
CA ARG A 28 -27.38 -29.59 -3.62
C ARG A 28 -26.55 -29.31 -2.38
N SER A 29 -25.76 -30.29 -1.95
CA SER A 29 -24.62 -30.03 -1.07
C SER A 29 -23.46 -29.49 -1.89
N SER A 30 -23.58 -28.22 -2.28
CA SER A 30 -22.45 -27.38 -2.68
C SER A 30 -21.50 -27.29 -1.48
N GLY A 31 -20.52 -28.20 -1.41
CA GLY A 31 -19.37 -28.05 -0.53
C GLY A 31 -18.64 -26.75 -0.88
N PRO A 32 -18.14 -26.01 0.11
CA PRO A 32 -17.62 -24.67 -0.11
C PRO A 32 -16.51 -24.73 -1.15
N ASP A 33 -16.66 -23.87 -2.16
CA ASP A 33 -15.60 -23.54 -3.11
C ASP A 33 -14.32 -23.37 -2.30
N ARG A 34 -13.38 -24.28 -2.53
CA ARG A 34 -12.00 -24.03 -2.13
C ARG A 34 -11.61 -22.80 -2.91
N GLU A 35 -11.74 -21.65 -2.26
CA GLU A 35 -11.20 -20.38 -2.70
C GLU A 35 -9.85 -20.69 -3.31
N GLU A 36 -9.79 -20.51 -4.63
CA GLU A 36 -8.57 -20.49 -5.38
C GLU A 36 -7.76 -19.36 -4.76
N ARG A 37 -6.95 -19.69 -3.74
CA ARG A 37 -5.98 -18.77 -3.18
C ARG A 37 -5.23 -18.21 -4.37
N PRO A 38 -5.27 -16.89 -4.62
CA PRO A 38 -4.53 -16.29 -5.70
C PRO A 38 -3.10 -16.79 -5.56
N ARG A 39 -2.61 -17.47 -6.60
CA ARG A 39 -1.24 -17.94 -6.65
C ARG A 39 -0.39 -16.69 -6.61
N TYR A 40 0.06 -16.32 -5.42
CA TYR A 40 1.09 -15.34 -5.19
C TYR A 40 2.30 -15.81 -5.99
N ARG A 41 2.46 -15.28 -7.21
CA ARG A 41 3.71 -15.38 -7.95
C ARG A 41 4.68 -14.49 -7.17
N PRO A 42 5.69 -15.04 -6.49
CA PRO A 42 6.76 -14.22 -6.01
C PRO A 42 7.41 -13.64 -7.25
N ARG A 43 7.19 -12.34 -7.50
CA ARG A 43 8.01 -11.63 -8.47
C ARG A 43 9.41 -11.64 -7.88
N ASP A 44 10.34 -12.26 -8.60
CA ASP A 44 11.72 -12.50 -8.18
C ASP A 44 12.39 -11.21 -7.69
N GLY A 45 12.28 -10.94 -6.39
CA GLY A 45 13.14 -10.01 -5.66
C GLY A 45 14.52 -10.64 -5.52
N ARG A 46 15.24 -10.77 -6.65
CA ARG A 46 16.62 -11.23 -6.65
C ARG A 46 17.46 -10.24 -5.84
N SER A 47 17.76 -10.62 -4.60
CA SER A 47 19.02 -10.40 -3.87
C SER A 47 19.92 -9.28 -4.44
N LEU A 48 19.50 -8.03 -4.26
CA LEU A 48 20.27 -6.83 -4.58
C LEU A 48 21.59 -6.76 -3.79
N GLU A 49 21.63 -7.34 -2.58
CA GLU A 49 22.79 -7.30 -1.70
C GLU A 49 24.05 -7.98 -2.30
N SER A 50 23.88 -8.99 -3.15
CA SER A 50 25.01 -9.77 -3.69
C SER A 50 25.67 -9.11 -4.92
N ARG A 51 24.93 -8.28 -5.68
CA ARG A 51 25.49 -7.57 -6.84
C ARG A 51 26.34 -6.38 -6.45
N TYR A 52 25.95 -5.60 -5.43
CA TYR A 52 26.70 -4.41 -5.04
C TYR A 52 28.09 -4.71 -4.46
N ARG A 53 28.21 -5.74 -3.60
CA ARG A 53 29.52 -6.12 -3.02
C ARG A 53 30.53 -6.62 -4.06
N ARG A 54 30.05 -7.30 -5.11
CA ARG A 54 30.91 -7.79 -6.21
C ARG A 54 31.42 -6.66 -7.10
N THR A 55 30.59 -5.65 -7.36
CA THR A 55 31.02 -4.45 -8.10
C THR A 55 32.05 -3.64 -7.31
N MET A 56 31.87 -3.48 -6.00
CA MET A 56 32.81 -2.78 -5.12
C MET A 56 34.20 -3.45 -5.10
N LEU A 57 34.25 -4.77 -4.93
CA LEU A 57 35.52 -5.53 -4.96
C LEU A 57 36.17 -5.49 -6.34
N GLY A 58 35.38 -5.50 -7.42
CA GLY A 58 35.86 -5.43 -8.79
C GLY A 58 36.60 -4.13 -9.10
N SER A 59 36.02 -2.97 -8.75
CA SER A 59 36.63 -1.67 -9.04
C SER A 59 37.88 -1.39 -8.18
N LEU A 60 37.86 -1.78 -6.90
CA LEU A 60 39.03 -1.68 -6.02
C LEU A 60 40.19 -2.56 -6.49
N ALA A 61 39.91 -3.81 -6.85
CA ALA A 61 40.91 -4.74 -7.37
C ALA A 61 41.47 -4.26 -8.71
N LEU A 62 40.61 -3.76 -9.61
CA LEU A 62 41.03 -3.23 -10.91
C LEU A 62 41.90 -1.97 -10.74
N GLY A 63 41.54 -1.06 -9.84
CA GLY A 63 42.34 0.11 -9.51
C GLY A 63 43.70 -0.24 -8.93
N ALA A 64 43.76 -1.21 -8.01
CA ALA A 64 45.00 -1.70 -7.42
C ALA A 64 45.90 -2.41 -8.47
N LEU A 65 45.31 -3.22 -9.36
CA LEU A 65 46.04 -3.88 -10.45
C LEU A 65 46.59 -2.87 -11.46
N ALA A 66 45.81 -1.82 -11.79
CA ALA A 66 46.29 -0.74 -12.65
C ALA A 66 47.45 0.04 -12.01
N ALA A 67 47.39 0.31 -10.70
CA ALA A 67 48.48 0.95 -9.97
C ALA A 67 49.77 0.12 -10.01
N LEU A 68 49.65 -1.21 -9.80
CA LEU A 68 50.77 -2.15 -9.88
C LEU A 68 51.33 -2.23 -11.31
N GLY A 69 50.47 -2.30 -12.33
CA GLY A 69 50.90 -2.30 -13.73
C GLY A 69 51.68 -1.04 -14.11
N GLY A 70 51.28 0.13 -13.59
CA GLY A 70 51.97 1.40 -13.82
C GLY A 70 53.39 1.47 -13.25
N LEU A 71 53.74 0.59 -12.29
CA LEU A 71 55.11 0.48 -11.77
C LEU A 71 56.02 -0.37 -12.67
N VAL A 72 55.46 -1.34 -13.40
CA VAL A 72 56.21 -2.30 -14.22
C VAL A 72 56.32 -1.84 -15.67
N VAL A 73 55.36 -1.05 -16.18
CA VAL A 73 55.29 -0.62 -17.58
C VAL A 73 55.45 0.91 -17.69
N PRO A 74 56.68 1.43 -17.93
CA PRO A 74 56.96 2.86 -17.94
C PRO A 74 56.20 3.63 -19.04
N ASP A 75 56.05 3.02 -20.21
CA ASP A 75 55.41 3.64 -21.38
C ASP A 75 53.92 3.93 -21.17
N ALA A 76 53.23 3.10 -20.37
CA ALA A 76 51.79 3.22 -20.09
C ALA A 76 51.49 3.86 -18.72
N ARG A 77 52.52 4.29 -17.97
CA ARG A 77 52.40 4.69 -16.56
C ARG A 77 51.37 5.78 -16.28
N ARG A 78 51.28 6.81 -17.13
CA ARG A 78 50.31 7.90 -16.96
C ARG A 78 48.88 7.41 -17.08
N ILE A 79 48.61 6.55 -18.06
CA ILE A 79 47.28 5.99 -18.32
C ILE A 79 46.90 5.06 -17.16
N LEU A 80 47.83 4.19 -16.75
CA LEU A 80 47.61 3.22 -15.67
C LEU A 80 47.36 3.89 -14.31
N PHE A 81 48.06 4.98 -13.98
CA PHE A 81 47.76 5.75 -12.78
C PHE A 81 46.45 6.52 -12.84
N ALA A 82 46.04 7.02 -14.02
CA ALA A 82 44.73 7.61 -14.18
C ALA A 82 43.61 6.58 -13.92
N PHE A 83 43.74 5.37 -14.47
CA PHE A 83 42.79 4.27 -14.21
C PHE A 83 42.81 3.82 -12.74
N ALA A 84 43.99 3.78 -12.11
CA ALA A 84 44.10 3.48 -10.69
C ALA A 84 43.34 4.50 -9.83
N GLY A 85 43.52 5.79 -10.11
CA GLY A 85 42.79 6.88 -9.43
C GLY A 85 41.29 6.73 -9.57
N THR A 86 40.78 6.58 -10.80
CA THR A 86 39.34 6.42 -11.07
C THR A 86 38.78 5.15 -10.44
N GLY A 87 39.48 4.02 -10.52
CA GLY A 87 39.04 2.75 -9.95
C GLY A 87 38.99 2.75 -8.42
N LEU A 88 40.02 3.29 -7.77
CA LEU A 88 40.06 3.45 -6.31
C LEU A 88 39.00 4.43 -5.82
N PHE A 89 38.85 5.58 -6.49
CA PHE A 89 37.85 6.57 -6.15
C PHE A 89 36.43 6.00 -6.31
N GLY A 90 36.14 5.35 -7.44
CA GLY A 90 34.84 4.69 -7.67
C GLY A 90 34.57 3.58 -6.65
N GLY A 91 35.58 2.80 -6.27
CA GLY A 91 35.46 1.79 -5.21
C GLY A 91 35.20 2.38 -3.83
N LEU A 92 35.86 3.49 -3.48
CA LEU A 92 35.63 4.21 -2.23
C LEU A 92 34.23 4.85 -2.18
N LEU A 93 33.77 5.40 -3.31
CA LEU A 93 32.42 5.95 -3.43
C LEU A 93 31.37 4.85 -3.25
N ALA A 94 31.54 3.71 -3.93
CA ALA A 94 30.66 2.55 -3.80
C ALA A 94 30.64 1.98 -2.38
N TYR A 95 31.76 2.02 -1.67
CA TYR A 95 31.84 1.66 -0.25
C TYR A 95 31.06 2.63 0.63
N SER A 96 31.29 3.93 0.44
CA SER A 96 30.71 4.99 1.27
C SER A 96 29.20 5.13 1.06
N LEU A 97 28.73 4.84 -0.16
CA LEU A 97 27.32 4.82 -0.52
C LEU A 97 26.66 3.46 -0.28
N SER A 98 27.40 2.44 0.18
CA SER A 98 26.83 1.11 0.39
C SER A 98 25.83 1.18 1.54
N PRO A 99 24.54 0.89 1.30
CA PRO A 99 23.53 0.94 2.35
C PRO A 99 23.85 -0.10 3.43
N THR A 100 23.76 0.30 4.70
CA THR A 100 24.09 -0.53 5.85
C THR A 100 23.06 -1.63 6.12
N ALA A 101 21.83 -1.48 5.61
CA ALA A 101 20.79 -2.51 5.66
C ALA A 101 19.85 -2.36 4.46
N VAL A 102 19.62 -3.44 3.71
CA VAL A 102 18.60 -3.49 2.66
C VAL A 102 17.53 -4.47 3.12
N VAL A 103 16.38 -3.96 3.54
CA VAL A 103 15.22 -4.81 3.83
C VAL A 103 14.50 -5.09 2.52
N PRO A 104 14.28 -6.37 2.14
CA PRO A 104 13.53 -6.68 0.92
C PRO A 104 12.11 -6.11 0.98
N ALA A 105 11.63 -5.53 -0.11
CA ALA A 105 10.28 -4.97 -0.22
C ALA A 105 9.18 -5.93 0.28
N ALA A 106 9.31 -7.22 -0.03
CA ALA A 106 8.35 -8.24 0.42
C ALA A 106 8.28 -8.40 1.96
N VAL A 107 9.36 -8.10 2.68
CA VAL A 107 9.36 -8.12 4.16
C VAL A 107 8.64 -6.87 4.68
N THR A 108 8.98 -5.70 4.14
CA THR A 108 8.32 -4.44 4.50
C THR A 108 6.82 -4.49 4.21
N ASP A 109 6.42 -5.02 3.05
CA ASP A 109 5.01 -5.22 2.67
C ASP A 109 4.29 -6.09 3.70
N ARG A 110 4.83 -7.27 4.06
CA ARG A 110 4.21 -8.15 5.06
C ARG A 110 4.05 -7.51 6.44
N VAL A 111 5.06 -6.77 6.90
CA VAL A 111 5.01 -6.05 8.18
C VAL A 111 3.95 -4.94 8.10
N SER A 112 3.89 -4.22 6.98
CA SER A 112 2.86 -3.21 6.74
C SER A 112 1.46 -3.82 6.70
N THR A 113 1.28 -4.98 6.04
CA THR A 113 0.01 -5.72 5.99
C THR A 113 -0.46 -6.06 7.40
N ALA A 114 0.39 -6.73 8.18
CA ALA A 114 0.03 -7.16 9.53
C ALA A 114 -0.27 -5.96 10.44
N THR A 115 0.44 -4.85 10.28
CA THR A 115 0.19 -3.63 11.04
C THR A 115 -1.15 -3.00 10.66
N ALA A 116 -1.45 -2.89 9.37
CA ALA A 116 -2.71 -2.35 8.87
C ALA A 116 -3.92 -3.21 9.31
N GLU A 117 -3.79 -4.54 9.27
CA GLU A 117 -4.81 -5.47 9.78
C GLU A 117 -5.08 -5.28 11.27
N ASN A 118 -4.02 -5.15 12.07
CA ASN A 118 -4.14 -4.91 13.51
C ASN A 118 -4.76 -3.53 13.81
N GLN A 119 -4.33 -2.47 13.12
CA GLN A 119 -4.89 -1.13 13.28
C GLN A 119 -6.37 -1.09 12.89
N ARG A 120 -6.74 -1.79 11.81
CA ARG A 120 -8.13 -1.92 11.40
C ARG A 120 -8.97 -2.65 12.46
N ALA A 121 -8.46 -3.75 13.02
CA ALA A 121 -9.14 -4.48 14.08
C ALA A 121 -9.33 -3.62 15.35
N VAL A 122 -8.35 -2.79 15.70
CA VAL A 122 -8.47 -1.84 16.82
C VAL A 122 -9.49 -0.74 16.51
N ALA A 123 -9.46 -0.18 15.29
CA ALA A 123 -10.43 0.84 14.86
C ALA A 123 -11.88 0.32 14.90
N ASP A 124 -12.10 -0.90 14.38
CA ASP A 124 -13.39 -1.58 14.41
C ASP A 124 -13.85 -1.85 15.86
N ALA A 125 -12.94 -2.24 16.76
CA ALA A 125 -13.26 -2.53 18.16
C ALA A 125 -13.67 -1.28 18.96
N VAL A 126 -13.14 -0.10 18.61
CA VAL A 126 -13.49 1.17 19.26
C VAL A 126 -14.77 1.79 18.66
N GLY A 127 -15.38 1.13 17.67
CA GLY A 127 -16.59 1.60 17.01
C GLY A 127 -16.35 2.77 16.06
N GLY A 128 -15.10 3.00 15.65
CA GLY A 128 -14.80 3.98 14.62
C GLY A 128 -15.48 3.62 13.30
N ASN A 129 -16.17 4.58 12.70
CA ASN A 129 -16.67 4.54 11.35
C ASN A 129 -15.50 4.27 10.38
N ARG A 130 -15.82 3.56 9.29
CA ARG A 130 -14.85 3.04 8.32
C ARG A 130 -14.28 4.09 7.37
N ASP A 131 -14.72 5.34 7.47
CA ASP A 131 -14.30 6.43 6.61
C ASP A 131 -13.28 7.31 7.34
N PRO A 132 -11.97 7.01 7.23
CA PRO A 132 -10.93 7.86 7.79
C PRO A 132 -10.99 9.27 7.20
N VAL A 133 -10.95 10.28 8.06
CA VAL A 133 -10.81 11.68 7.67
C VAL A 133 -9.45 12.19 8.14
N TYR A 134 -8.63 12.69 7.23
CA TYR A 134 -7.35 13.32 7.54
C TYR A 134 -7.60 14.80 7.80
N VAL A 135 -7.32 15.26 9.01
CA VAL A 135 -7.61 16.63 9.46
C VAL A 135 -6.29 17.36 9.68
N PRO A 136 -6.11 18.59 9.15
CA PRO A 136 -4.95 19.43 9.44
C PRO A 136 -4.73 19.60 10.95
N HIS A 137 -3.47 19.63 11.37
CA HIS A 137 -3.11 19.66 12.78
C HIS A 137 -1.77 20.36 13.00
N ASP A 138 -1.71 21.31 13.93
CA ASP A 138 -0.51 22.09 14.27
C ASP A 138 0.53 21.31 15.13
N GLY A 139 0.68 20.02 14.88
CA GLY A 139 1.57 19.12 15.62
C GLY A 139 2.88 18.84 14.88
N ALA A 140 3.68 17.93 15.46
CA ALA A 140 4.89 17.42 14.80
C ALA A 140 4.61 16.66 13.49
N VAL A 141 3.37 16.16 13.34
CA VAL A 141 2.84 15.64 12.08
C VAL A 141 1.68 16.56 11.70
N PRO A 142 1.66 17.12 10.47
CA PRO A 142 0.78 18.24 10.10
C PRO A 142 -0.67 17.82 9.83
N ALA A 143 -0.99 16.53 9.91
CA ALA A 143 -2.35 16.03 9.85
C ALA A 143 -2.55 14.84 10.79
N ARG A 144 -3.79 14.65 11.23
CA ARG A 144 -4.21 13.55 12.08
C ARG A 144 -5.32 12.74 11.42
N LEU A 145 -5.30 11.43 11.62
CA LEU A 145 -6.32 10.52 11.13
C LEU A 145 -7.45 10.46 12.15
N HIS A 146 -8.62 10.98 11.79
CA HIS A 146 -9.81 10.98 12.63
C HIS A 146 -10.76 9.87 12.18
N LEU A 147 -11.11 9.01 13.14
CA LEU A 147 -12.13 7.98 12.99
C LEU A 147 -13.37 8.46 13.76
N SER A 148 -14.42 8.85 13.05
CA SER A 148 -15.69 9.25 13.69
C SER A 148 -16.30 8.07 14.42
N GLY A 149 -16.82 8.21 15.63
CA GLY A 149 -17.57 7.13 16.30
C GLY A 149 -18.88 6.77 15.55
N PRO A 150 -19.65 5.77 16.01
CA PRO A 150 -20.92 5.41 15.39
C PRO A 150 -21.87 6.61 15.43
N VAL A 151 -22.26 7.10 14.26
CA VAL A 151 -23.23 8.20 14.14
C VAL A 151 -24.60 7.64 14.48
N ASP A 152 -25.21 8.10 15.57
CA ASP A 152 -26.63 7.86 15.80
C ASP A 152 -27.41 8.58 14.68
N SER A 153 -28.05 7.81 13.81
CA SER A 153 -28.57 8.21 12.49
C SER A 153 -29.65 9.30 12.49
N THR A 154 -29.96 9.91 13.63
CA THR A 154 -30.95 10.98 13.78
C THR A 154 -30.38 12.38 13.47
N ARG A 155 -29.06 12.53 13.33
CA ARG A 155 -28.40 13.82 13.08
C ARG A 155 -27.63 13.80 11.75
N SER A 156 -28.35 13.51 10.66
CA SER A 156 -27.81 13.48 9.30
C SER A 156 -27.89 14.88 8.68
N GLY A 157 -26.74 15.43 8.26
CA GLY A 157 -26.70 16.61 7.41
C GLY A 157 -25.38 17.39 7.39
N ASP A 158 -24.58 17.36 8.47
CA ASP A 158 -23.57 18.41 8.67
C ASP A 158 -22.36 17.96 9.52
N ALA A 159 -21.85 16.75 9.26
CA ALA A 159 -20.76 16.15 10.02
C ALA A 159 -19.35 16.51 9.51
N LEU A 160 -19.25 17.30 8.44
CA LEU A 160 -17.98 17.78 7.88
C LEU A 160 -17.60 19.19 8.38
N ALA A 161 -18.53 19.94 8.97
CA ALA A 161 -18.32 21.37 9.29
C ALA A 161 -18.09 21.69 10.78
N ARG A 162 -18.13 20.71 11.70
CA ARG A 162 -17.88 20.98 13.13
C ARG A 162 -16.76 20.10 13.68
N GLY A 163 -15.57 20.68 13.73
CA GLY A 163 -14.57 20.29 14.71
C GLY A 163 -15.14 20.48 16.12
N GLY A 164 -15.15 19.40 16.89
CA GLY A 164 -15.54 19.39 18.30
C GLY A 164 -16.85 18.67 18.59
N ASP A 165 -16.84 17.33 18.57
CA ASP A 165 -17.66 16.56 19.50
C ASP A 165 -16.95 15.23 19.85
N GLU A 166 -16.88 14.92 21.14
CA GLU A 166 -15.83 14.15 21.84
C GLU A 166 -15.92 12.62 21.74
N THR A 167 -16.26 12.06 20.58
CA THR A 167 -16.44 10.59 20.42
C THR A 167 -15.64 9.96 19.26
N GLY A 168 -14.67 10.68 18.69
CA GLY A 168 -13.77 10.17 17.66
C GLY A 168 -12.43 9.66 18.21
N THR A 169 -11.88 8.61 17.61
CA THR A 169 -10.49 8.18 17.89
C THR A 169 -9.56 8.86 16.91
N THR A 170 -8.52 9.51 17.42
CA THR A 170 -7.48 10.15 16.62
C THR A 170 -6.21 9.30 16.61
N LEU A 171 -5.68 9.03 15.41
CA LEU A 171 -4.46 8.27 15.18
C LEU A 171 -3.42 9.12 14.44
N GLU A 172 -2.14 8.73 14.56
CA GLU A 172 -1.09 9.23 13.68
C GLU A 172 -1.21 8.53 12.32
N PRO A 173 -1.33 9.28 11.20
CA PRO A 173 -1.41 8.69 9.88
C PRO A 173 -0.05 8.06 9.50
N SER A 174 -0.08 6.88 8.91
CA SER A 174 1.11 6.13 8.50
C SER A 174 1.98 6.92 7.50
N GLY A 175 1.36 7.71 6.64
CA GLY A 175 2.03 8.59 5.68
C GLY A 175 2.47 9.94 6.28
N GLY A 176 2.14 10.23 7.53
CA GLY A 176 2.41 11.54 8.15
C GLY A 176 3.89 11.86 8.26
N ARG A 177 4.71 10.88 8.65
CA ARG A 177 6.17 11.06 8.75
C ARG A 177 6.85 11.10 7.39
N LEU A 178 6.35 10.31 6.42
CA LEU A 178 6.79 10.42 5.03
C LEU A 178 6.55 11.83 4.50
N PHE A 179 5.40 12.42 4.81
CA PHE A 179 5.10 13.79 4.43
C PHE A 179 6.04 14.82 5.09
N CYS A 180 6.38 14.65 6.38
CA CYS A 180 7.34 15.52 7.05
C CYS A 180 8.75 15.45 6.42
N ASP A 181 9.18 14.24 6.02
CA ASP A 181 10.45 14.07 5.33
C ASP A 181 10.42 14.68 3.93
N PHE A 182 9.29 14.56 3.21
CA PHE A 182 9.07 15.20 1.92
C PHE A 182 9.13 16.74 2.02
N GLU A 183 8.40 17.35 2.96
CA GLU A 183 8.43 18.80 3.14
C GLU A 183 9.83 19.33 3.46
N ARG A 184 10.63 18.57 4.21
CA ARG A 184 12.01 18.96 4.54
C ARG A 184 12.93 18.97 3.33
N GLU A 185 12.69 18.10 2.36
CA GLU A 185 13.47 18.02 1.11
C GLU A 185 12.92 18.95 0.02
N LEU A 186 11.69 19.47 0.18
CA LEU A 186 11.08 20.37 -0.78
C LEU A 186 11.82 21.71 -0.84
N HIS A 187 12.27 22.09 -2.04
CA HIS A 187 13.01 23.35 -2.26
C HIS A 187 12.10 24.55 -2.52
N GLU A 188 10.83 24.29 -2.81
CA GLU A 188 9.79 25.29 -3.08
C GLU A 188 8.68 25.22 -2.02
N GLU A 189 7.81 26.22 -1.99
CA GLU A 189 6.64 26.17 -1.11
C GLU A 189 5.67 25.08 -1.55
N LEU A 190 5.00 24.48 -0.57
CA LEU A 190 3.95 23.49 -0.82
C LEU A 190 2.78 24.15 -1.56
N GLY A 191 2.30 23.49 -2.61
CA GLY A 191 1.20 23.99 -3.41
C GLY A 191 -0.11 24.07 -2.63
N SER A 192 -0.81 25.19 -2.75
CA SER A 192 -2.15 25.40 -2.16
C SER A 192 -3.31 25.16 -3.14
N ALA A 193 -3.00 24.79 -4.37
CA ALA A 193 -3.96 24.41 -5.39
C ALA A 193 -3.86 22.91 -5.70
N PRO A 194 -4.98 22.21 -5.99
CA PRO A 194 -4.98 20.75 -6.11
C PRO A 194 -4.01 20.17 -7.14
N ARG A 195 -3.91 20.76 -8.34
CA ARG A 195 -3.05 20.25 -9.41
C ARG A 195 -1.54 20.40 -9.13
N PRO A 196 -1.03 21.60 -8.78
CA PRO A 196 0.37 21.75 -8.38
C PRO A 196 0.74 20.85 -7.19
N LEU A 197 -0.14 20.79 -6.19
CA LEU A 197 0.06 19.93 -5.02
C LEU A 197 0.13 18.45 -5.39
N ALA A 198 -0.78 17.97 -6.25
CA ALA A 198 -0.76 16.59 -6.74
C ALA A 198 0.55 16.24 -7.45
N ALA A 199 1.10 17.16 -8.25
CA ALA A 199 2.36 16.95 -8.96
C ALA A 199 3.55 16.88 -7.99
N GLN A 200 3.60 17.76 -6.99
CA GLN A 200 4.62 17.73 -5.94
C GLN A 200 4.58 16.43 -5.14
N LEU A 201 3.39 15.99 -4.71
CA LEU A 201 3.22 14.74 -3.97
C LEU A 201 3.56 13.51 -4.83
N ALA A 202 3.17 13.50 -6.10
CA ALA A 202 3.54 12.45 -7.04
C ALA A 202 5.06 12.31 -7.19
N ALA A 203 5.78 13.43 -7.35
CA ALA A 203 7.24 13.44 -7.40
C ALA A 203 7.85 12.92 -6.09
N GLY A 204 7.29 13.27 -4.93
CA GLY A 204 7.74 12.72 -3.64
C GLY A 204 7.64 11.19 -3.59
N LEU A 205 6.51 10.61 -4.03
CA LEU A 205 6.32 9.16 -4.02
C LEU A 205 7.20 8.41 -5.03
N VAL A 206 7.45 9.00 -6.19
CA VAL A 206 8.20 8.36 -7.28
C VAL A 206 9.71 8.58 -7.14
N ASP A 207 10.13 9.83 -6.94
CA ASP A 207 11.53 10.22 -7.03
C ASP A 207 12.24 10.22 -5.67
N LEU A 208 11.57 10.66 -4.60
CA LEU A 208 12.18 10.72 -3.27
C LEU A 208 12.11 9.38 -2.53
N PHE A 209 10.92 8.78 -2.48
CA PHE A 209 10.70 7.56 -1.70
C PHE A 209 10.74 6.27 -2.54
N GLU A 210 10.67 6.39 -3.87
CA GLU A 210 10.60 5.24 -4.79
C GLU A 210 9.51 4.22 -4.40
N LEU A 211 8.40 4.69 -3.81
CA LEU A 211 7.31 3.83 -3.33
C LEU A 211 6.33 3.44 -4.42
N ALA A 212 6.35 4.14 -5.55
CA ALA A 212 5.58 3.83 -6.75
C ALA A 212 6.41 4.09 -8.00
N ARG A 213 6.12 3.34 -9.07
CA ARG A 213 6.76 3.58 -10.37
C ARG A 213 6.24 4.85 -11.05
N ALA A 214 4.94 5.13 -10.90
CA ALA A 214 4.29 6.30 -11.46
C ALA A 214 3.08 6.70 -10.61
N VAL A 215 2.84 8.00 -10.52
CA VAL A 215 1.65 8.59 -9.91
C VAL A 215 1.16 9.72 -10.82
N GLU A 216 -0.04 9.57 -11.39
CA GLU A 216 -0.56 10.48 -12.41
C GLU A 216 -1.93 11.04 -11.98
N PRO A 217 -2.14 12.37 -11.95
CA PRO A 217 -3.45 12.95 -11.70
C PRO A 217 -4.39 12.69 -12.90
N SER A 218 -5.49 11.97 -12.66
CA SER A 218 -6.39 11.49 -13.71
C SER A 218 -7.63 12.36 -13.85
N GLU A 219 -8.25 12.73 -12.73
CA GLU A 219 -9.49 13.51 -12.71
C GLU A 219 -9.44 14.57 -11.62
N VAL A 220 -9.94 15.77 -11.93
CA VAL A 220 -10.05 16.89 -10.98
C VAL A 220 -11.49 17.37 -10.98
N GLY A 221 -12.18 17.17 -9.87
CA GLY A 221 -13.53 17.66 -9.63
C GLY A 221 -13.54 18.87 -8.70
N ASP A 222 -14.71 19.45 -8.48
CA ASP A 222 -14.90 20.48 -7.46
C ASP A 222 -14.93 19.81 -6.08
N GLY A 223 -13.86 19.99 -5.31
CA GLY A 223 -13.69 19.31 -4.02
C GLY A 223 -13.12 17.88 -4.10
N SER A 224 -12.61 17.45 -5.26
CA SER A 224 -11.98 16.12 -5.36
C SER A 224 -10.86 16.05 -6.39
N LEU A 225 -9.92 15.13 -6.19
CA LEU A 225 -8.90 14.78 -7.16
C LEU A 225 -8.55 13.30 -7.07
N THR A 226 -8.49 12.64 -8.23
CA THR A 226 -8.14 11.24 -8.37
C THR A 226 -6.75 11.11 -8.98
N LEU A 227 -5.88 10.31 -8.34
CA LEU A 227 -4.57 9.93 -8.86
C LEU A 227 -4.55 8.45 -9.20
N THR A 228 -3.98 8.10 -10.34
CA THR A 228 -3.62 6.72 -10.67
C THR A 228 -2.22 6.43 -10.14
N VAL A 229 -2.07 5.42 -9.29
CA VAL A 229 -0.80 4.93 -8.76
C VAL A 229 -0.48 3.58 -9.40
N SER A 230 0.67 3.48 -10.07
CA SER A 230 1.08 2.26 -10.78
C SER A 230 2.37 1.68 -10.20
N GLY A 231 2.39 0.36 -10.00
CA GLY A 231 3.61 -0.35 -9.61
C GLY A 231 4.11 0.03 -8.21
N SER A 232 3.19 0.11 -7.24
CA SER A 232 3.53 0.34 -5.84
C SER A 232 4.43 -0.76 -5.29
N VAL A 233 5.38 -0.39 -4.42
CA VAL A 233 6.26 -1.31 -3.70
C VAL A 233 5.51 -2.03 -2.57
N LEU A 234 4.59 -1.31 -1.93
CA LEU A 234 3.67 -1.84 -0.92
C LEU A 234 2.36 -2.22 -1.62
N ASN A 235 1.93 -3.46 -1.47
CA ASN A 235 0.76 -3.96 -2.19
C ASN A 235 -0.54 -3.52 -1.50
N ASP A 236 -1.64 -3.54 -2.25
CA ASP A 236 -3.01 -3.30 -1.79
C ASP A 236 -3.17 -1.94 -1.10
N LEU A 237 -3.29 -0.88 -1.92
CA LEU A 237 -3.39 0.50 -1.43
C LEU A 237 -4.70 0.79 -0.67
N ASP A 238 -5.70 -0.10 -0.77
CA ASP A 238 -6.98 -0.05 -0.07
C ASP A 238 -6.91 -0.55 1.39
N ARG A 239 -5.75 -1.07 1.82
CA ARG A 239 -5.49 -1.39 3.22
C ARG A 239 -5.68 -0.15 4.09
N PHE A 240 -6.11 -0.40 5.33
CA PHE A 240 -6.36 0.66 6.30
C PHE A 240 -5.10 1.52 6.49
N ASP A 241 -5.25 2.82 6.27
CA ASP A 241 -4.18 3.82 6.40
C ASP A 241 -2.89 3.38 5.67
N HIS A 242 -3.00 2.92 4.42
CA HIS A 242 -1.84 2.48 3.64
C HIS A 242 -0.84 3.64 3.43
N PRO A 243 0.49 3.47 3.63
CA PRO A 243 1.46 4.58 3.63
C PRO A 243 1.43 5.49 2.40
N VAL A 244 1.27 4.92 1.21
CA VAL A 244 1.18 5.68 -0.06
C VAL A 244 -0.09 6.53 -0.11
N ALA A 245 -1.24 5.94 0.24
CA ALA A 245 -2.53 6.62 0.14
C ALA A 245 -2.70 7.64 1.29
N SER A 246 -2.20 7.28 2.48
CA SER A 246 -2.08 8.14 3.66
C SER A 246 -1.19 9.34 3.40
N PHE A 247 -0.03 9.17 2.75
CA PHE A 247 0.85 10.27 2.35
C PHE A 247 0.14 11.28 1.45
N LEU A 248 -0.59 10.79 0.44
CA LEU A 248 -1.39 11.66 -0.44
C LEU A 248 -2.45 12.42 0.36
N ALA A 249 -3.21 11.73 1.21
CA ALA A 249 -4.26 12.35 2.00
C ALA A 249 -3.73 13.40 2.99
N VAL A 250 -2.62 13.12 3.68
CA VAL A 250 -1.92 14.09 4.56
C VAL A 250 -1.45 15.29 3.75
N GLY A 251 -0.86 15.07 2.57
CA GLY A 251 -0.38 16.14 1.71
C GLY A 251 -1.50 17.06 1.22
N PHE A 252 -2.63 16.49 0.77
CA PHE A 252 -3.81 17.28 0.42
C PHE A 252 -4.42 18.00 1.61
N ALA A 253 -4.51 17.35 2.77
CA ALA A 253 -5.07 17.98 3.96
C ALA A 253 -4.23 19.19 4.36
N THR A 254 -2.90 19.04 4.37
CA THR A 254 -1.95 20.08 4.75
C THR A 254 -1.92 21.21 3.72
N GLY A 255 -1.72 20.90 2.44
CA GLY A 255 -1.57 21.92 1.39
C GLY A 255 -2.86 22.70 1.12
N LEU A 256 -4.03 22.06 1.25
CA LEU A 256 -5.32 22.73 1.06
C LEU A 256 -5.88 23.33 2.36
N ASP A 257 -5.24 23.06 3.50
CA ASP A 257 -5.72 23.39 4.85
C ASP A 257 -7.17 22.97 5.09
N ARG A 258 -7.49 21.73 4.73
CA ARG A 258 -8.87 21.18 4.75
C ARG A 258 -8.90 19.73 5.19
N PRO A 259 -10.00 19.27 5.84
CA PRO A 259 -10.23 17.85 6.04
C PRO A 259 -10.32 17.10 4.71
N VAL A 260 -9.60 15.99 4.58
CA VAL A 260 -9.58 15.14 3.38
C VAL A 260 -10.10 13.74 3.72
N ARG A 261 -11.06 13.27 2.94
CA ARG A 261 -11.48 11.86 2.89
C ARG A 261 -10.77 11.14 1.76
N LEU A 262 -10.39 9.91 2.03
CA LEU A 262 -9.67 9.05 1.10
C LEU A 262 -10.57 7.91 0.64
N GLU A 263 -10.64 7.68 -0.66
CA GLU A 263 -11.22 6.48 -1.26
C GLU A 263 -10.18 5.85 -2.16
N VAL A 264 -10.00 4.53 -2.05
CA VAL A 264 -9.04 3.78 -2.86
C VAL A 264 -9.76 2.65 -3.55
N ALA A 265 -9.59 2.54 -4.87
CA ALA A 265 -10.19 1.51 -5.70
C ALA A 265 -9.12 0.89 -6.61
N PRO A 266 -9.28 -0.37 -7.04
CA PRO A 266 -8.43 -0.95 -8.08
C PRO A 266 -8.58 -0.18 -9.39
N GLY A 267 -7.47 -0.04 -10.12
CA GLY A 267 -7.43 0.57 -11.46
C GLY A 267 -7.81 -0.40 -12.57
N SER A 268 -7.49 -0.02 -13.81
CA SER A 268 -7.70 -0.86 -15.00
C SER A 268 -6.83 -2.11 -15.01
N ASP A 269 -5.58 -1.96 -14.58
CA ASP A 269 -4.61 -3.05 -14.49
C ASP A 269 -4.47 -3.57 -13.05
N GLU A 270 -4.08 -4.84 -12.89
CA GLU A 270 -3.90 -5.47 -11.56
C GLU A 270 -2.87 -4.76 -10.66
N THR A 271 -1.99 -3.94 -11.25
CA THR A 271 -0.94 -3.20 -10.53
C THR A 271 -1.24 -1.71 -10.36
N GLU A 272 -2.45 -1.30 -10.75
CA GLU A 272 -2.90 0.09 -10.70
C GLU A 272 -3.96 0.28 -9.64
N TRP A 273 -3.92 1.47 -9.02
CA TRP A 273 -4.85 1.88 -8.00
C TRP A 273 -5.30 3.31 -8.26
N LEU A 274 -6.58 3.57 -8.07
CA LEU A 274 -7.17 4.90 -8.13
C LEU A 274 -7.32 5.41 -6.70
N VAL A 275 -6.57 6.47 -6.37
CA VAL A 275 -6.61 7.12 -5.07
C VAL A 275 -7.36 8.44 -5.23
N THR A 276 -8.56 8.51 -4.66
CA THR A 276 -9.41 9.69 -4.70
C THR A 276 -9.36 10.42 -3.37
N CYS A 277 -8.85 11.65 -3.38
CA CYS A 277 -8.91 12.56 -2.24
C CYS A 277 -10.11 13.49 -2.42
N ARG A 278 -10.97 13.60 -1.41
CA ARG A 278 -12.14 14.49 -1.39
C ARG A 278 -12.07 15.45 -0.20
N TRP A 279 -12.41 16.71 -0.43
CA TRP A 279 -12.46 17.76 0.58
C TRP A 279 -13.71 18.63 0.39
N PRO A 280 -14.19 19.32 1.43
CA PRO A 280 -15.32 20.23 1.29
C PRO A 280 -14.99 21.35 0.29
N PRO A 281 -15.92 21.74 -0.59
CA PRO A 281 -15.72 22.82 -1.56
C PRO A 281 -15.49 24.18 -0.88
N GLN A 282 -15.00 25.18 -1.62
CA GLN A 282 -14.79 26.54 -1.09
C GLN A 282 -16.15 27.24 -0.90
N GLY A 283 -16.72 27.15 0.30
CA GLY A 283 -17.87 27.94 0.71
C GLY A 283 -18.96 27.10 1.38
N GLU A 284 -18.82 26.88 2.68
CA GLU A 284 -19.93 26.63 3.60
C GLU A 284 -19.62 27.31 4.94
#